data_AF-A0A7X8QFU4-F1
#
_entry.id   AF-A0A7X8QFU4-F1
#
_cell.length_a   1.000
_cell.length_b   1.000
_cell.length_c   1.000
_cell.angle_alpha   90.00
_cell.angle_beta   90.00
_cell.angle_gamma   90.00
#
_symmetry.space_group_name_H-M   'P 1'
#
loop_
_entity.id
_entity.type
_entity.pdbx_description
1 polymer ?
#
loop_
_entity_poly.entity_id
_entity_poly.type
_entity_poly.pdbx_seq_one_letter_code
_entity_poly.pdbx_strand_id
1 'polypeptide(L)' 'MSINIVKHTSQSYIEALCEAADEIKLRAEEIIGDVDGQQNITVRINLNPHEVVTIDVFKTFISGWKQFKKEESA' A
#
# COMPACT_ATOMS: atom_id res chain seq x y z
N MET A 1 -31.69 23.52 2.59
CA MET A 1 -30.62 23.17 1.63
C MET A 1 -30.80 21.72 1.26
N SER A 2 -31.16 21.44 0.00
CA SER A 2 -31.28 20.07 -0.52
C SER A 2 -29.88 19.49 -0.68
N ILE A 3 -29.59 18.44 0.09
CA ILE A 3 -28.34 17.69 -0.04
C ILE A 3 -28.48 16.87 -1.33
N ASN A 4 -27.84 17.32 -2.41
CA ASN A 4 -27.72 16.51 -3.62
C ASN A 4 -26.89 15.28 -3.26
N ILE A 5 -27.56 14.17 -3.00
CA ILE A 5 -26.91 12.88 -2.80
C ILE A 5 -26.36 12.49 -4.18
N VAL A 6 -25.07 12.74 -4.39
CA VAL A 6 -24.37 12.32 -5.61
C VAL A 6 -24.55 10.80 -5.68
N LYS A 7 -25.31 10.33 -6.67
CA LYS A 7 -25.48 8.89 -6.88
C LYS A 7 -24.13 8.35 -7.34
N HIS A 8 -23.42 7.68 -6.45
CA HIS A 8 -22.20 6.96 -6.79
C HIS A 8 -22.56 5.87 -7.79
N THR A 9 -22.12 6.06 -9.02
CA THR A 9 -22.31 5.10 -10.11
C THR A 9 -21.15 4.13 -10.09
N SER A 10 -21.31 2.95 -10.72
CA SER A 10 -20.18 2.04 -10.96
C SER A 10 -19.00 2.76 -11.62
N GLN A 11 -19.31 3.73 -12.51
CA GLN A 11 -18.33 4.55 -13.19
C GLN A 11 -17.46 5.38 -12.23
N SER A 12 -18.04 6.00 -11.20
CA SER A 12 -17.26 6.78 -10.22
C SER A 12 -16.32 5.90 -9.39
N TYR A 13 -16.69 4.64 -9.11
CA TYR A 13 -15.79 3.70 -8.44
C TYR A 13 -14.63 3.26 -9.34
N ILE A 14 -14.91 3.08 -10.63
CA ILE A 14 -13.87 2.74 -11.62
C ILE A 14 -12.88 3.88 -11.75
N GLU A 15 -13.36 5.12 -11.85
CA GLU A 15 -12.51 6.31 -11.94
C GLU A 15 -11.63 6.46 -10.70
N ALA A 16 -12.22 6.37 -9.51
CA ALA A 16 -11.49 6.42 -8.24
C ALA A 16 -10.43 5.31 -8.11
N LEU A 17 -10.72 4.11 -8.61
CA LEU A 17 -9.75 3.01 -8.62
C LEU A 17 -8.59 3.28 -9.59
N CYS A 18 -8.87 3.82 -10.77
CA CYS A 18 -7.85 4.21 -11.75
C CYS A 18 -6.95 5.32 -11.20
N GLU A 19 -7.52 6.35 -10.60
CA GLU A 19 -6.76 7.43 -9.95
C GLU A 19 -5.86 6.89 -8.83
N ALA A 20 -6.37 5.99 -8.00
CA ALA A 20 -5.57 5.35 -6.95
C ALA A 20 -4.43 4.50 -7.53
N ALA A 21 -4.65 3.82 -8.66
CA ALA A 21 -3.62 3.05 -9.35
C ALA A 21 -2.53 3.96 -9.96
N ASP A 22 -2.91 5.11 -10.52
CA ASP A 22 -1.96 6.10 -11.02
C ASP A 22 -1.09 6.69 -9.91
N GLU A 23 -1.67 6.95 -8.72
CA GLU A 23 -0.91 7.38 -7.55
C GLU A 23 0.10 6.31 -7.08
N ILE A 24 -0.32 5.03 -7.05
CA ILE A 24 0.60 3.92 -6.75
C ILE A 24 1.74 3.87 -7.75
N LYS A 25 1.43 4.06 -9.04
CA LYS A 25 2.44 4.07 -10.11
C LYS A 25 3.42 5.24 -9.94
N LEU A 26 2.94 6.43 -9.61
CA LEU A 26 3.77 7.61 -9.38
C LEU A 26 4.72 7.43 -8.19
N ARG A 27 4.27 6.74 -7.15
CA ARG A 27 5.02 6.55 -5.88
C ARG A 27 5.61 5.16 -5.72
N ALA A 28 5.72 4.38 -6.80
CA ALA A 28 6.14 2.99 -6.73
C ALA A 28 7.51 2.81 -6.05
N GLU A 29 8.49 3.67 -6.36
CA GLU A 29 9.82 3.63 -5.76
C GLU A 29 9.79 3.87 -4.25
N GLU A 30 8.95 4.79 -3.77
CA GLU A 30 8.76 5.08 -2.35
C GLU A 30 8.01 3.93 -1.64
N ILE A 31 6.99 3.39 -2.29
CA ILE A 31 6.18 2.28 -1.78
C ILE A 31 7.05 1.03 -1.62
N ILE A 32 7.97 0.75 -2.53
CA ILE A 32 8.92 -0.35 -2.37
C ILE A 32 9.99 0.03 -1.34
N GLY A 33 10.71 1.13 -1.56
CA GLY A 33 11.82 1.55 -0.69
C GLY A 33 12.96 0.51 -0.69
N ASP A 34 13.64 0.37 0.45
CA ASP A 34 14.65 -0.69 0.64
C ASP A 34 13.98 -2.05 0.84
N VAL A 35 14.44 -3.04 0.07
CA VAL A 35 13.89 -4.41 0.03
C VAL A 35 14.67 -5.33 0.98
N ASP A 36 15.81 -4.91 1.51
CA ASP A 36 16.63 -5.78 2.34
C ASP A 36 15.92 -6.10 3.68
N GLY A 37 15.82 -7.40 3.98
CA GLY A 37 15.04 -7.91 5.12
C GLY A 37 13.52 -7.80 4.96
N GLN A 38 13.00 -7.35 3.82
CA GLN A 38 11.56 -7.26 3.58
C GLN A 38 10.98 -8.58 3.07
N GLN A 39 9.94 -9.08 3.75
CA GLN A 39 9.26 -10.34 3.39
C GLN A 39 7.99 -10.11 2.57
N ASN A 40 7.25 -9.05 2.86
CA ASN A 40 5.96 -8.80 2.24
C ASN A 40 5.66 -7.29 2.15
N ILE A 41 4.98 -6.92 1.07
CA ILE A 41 4.37 -5.61 0.86
C ILE A 41 2.90 -5.86 0.56
N THR A 42 2.02 -5.20 1.29
CA THR A 42 0.58 -5.23 1.03
C THR A 42 0.10 -3.81 0.83
N VAL A 43 -0.46 -3.53 -0.34
CA VAL A 43 -1.10 -2.25 -0.66
C VAL A 43 -2.61 -2.48 -0.65
N ARG A 44 -3.34 -1.72 0.16
CA ARG A 44 -4.79 -1.79 0.29
C ARG A 44 -5.40 -0.47 -0.15
N ILE A 45 -6.31 -0.53 -1.12
CA ILE A 45 -7.09 0.63 -1.56
C ILE A 45 -8.49 0.49 -0.97
N ASN A 46 -8.97 1.50 -0.25
CA ASN A 46 -10.33 1.54 0.27
C ASN A 46 -11.13 2.59 -0.51
N LEU A 47 -12.19 2.13 -1.17
CA LEU A 47 -13.11 2.97 -1.93
C LEU A 47 -14.45 3.04 -1.18
N ASN A 48 -14.69 4.18 -0.54
CA ASN A 48 -15.95 4.44 0.15
C ASN A 48 -16.65 5.64 -0.50
N PRO A 49 -17.95 5.53 -0.84
CA PRO A 49 -18.66 6.56 -1.58
C PRO A 49 -18.74 7.90 -0.82
N HIS A 50 -18.71 7.87 0.52
CA HIS A 50 -18.86 9.07 1.34
C HIS A 50 -17.57 9.49 2.05
N GLU A 51 -16.44 8.93 1.64
CA GLU A 51 -15.15 9.16 2.28
C GLU A 51 -14.06 9.39 1.24
N VAL A 52 -12.92 9.88 1.71
CA VAL A 52 -11.73 10.04 0.89
C VAL A 52 -11.18 8.64 0.56
N VAL A 53 -10.81 8.41 -0.70
CA VAL A 53 -10.12 7.19 -1.11
C VAL A 53 -8.80 7.10 -0.35
N THR A 54 -8.56 5.99 0.33
CA THR A 54 -7.31 5.76 1.07
C THR A 54 -6.49 4.65 0.46
N ILE A 55 -5.17 4.84 0.49
CA ILE A 55 -4.18 3.84 0.07
C ILE A 55 -3.30 3.56 1.29
N ASP A 56 -3.48 2.39 1.88
CA ASP A 56 -2.70 1.92 3.02
C ASP A 56 -1.59 0.98 2.55
N VAL A 57 -0.36 1.22 2.97
CA VAL A 57 0.80 0.39 2.63
C VAL A 57 1.35 -0.26 3.89
N PHE A 58 1.37 -1.59 3.92
CA PHE A 58 1.90 -2.40 5.00
C PHE A 58 3.15 -3.14 4.54
N LYS A 59 4.21 -3.07 5.36
CA LYS A 59 5.47 -3.76 5.11
C LYS A 59 5.78 -4.69 6.27
N THR A 60 6.18 -5.91 5.98
CA THR A 60 6.63 -6.89 6.98
C THR A 60 8.11 -7.18 6.77
N PHE A 61 8.90 -7.04 7.83
CA PHE A 61 10.35 -7.26 7.83
C PHE A 61 10.73 -8.46 8.70
N ILE A 62 11.77 -9.17 8.31
CA ILE A 62 12.42 -10.17 9.16
C ILE A 62 13.27 -9.41 10.17
N SER A 63 12.93 -9.48 11.45
CA SER A 63 13.83 -9.03 12.51
C SER A 63 15.07 -9.95 12.52
N GLY A 64 16.25 -9.33 12.46
CA GLY A 64 17.53 -10.00 12.20
C GLY A 64 17.75 -11.25 13.04
N TRP A 65 18.00 -12.38 12.38
CA TRP A 65 18.65 -13.51 13.05
C TRP A 65 20.09 -13.12 13.31
N LYS A 66 20.48 -13.10 14.58
CA LYS A 66 21.86 -12.94 15.03
C LYS A 66 22.71 -13.99 14.31
N GLN A 67 23.56 -13.58 13.37
CA GLN A 67 24.58 -14.47 12.82
C GLN A 67 25.51 -14.85 13.97
N PHE A 68 25.28 -16.01 14.59
CA PHE A 68 26.36 -16.68 15.32
C PHE A 68 27.36 -17.11 14.25
N LYS A 69 28.35 -16.26 13.97
CA LYS A 69 29.60 -16.74 13.38
C LYS A 69 30.13 -17.76 14.37
N LYS A 70 30.00 -19.03 14.01
CA LYS A 70 30.72 -20.12 14.64
C LYS A 70 32.19 -19.76 14.44
N GLU A 71 32.87 -19.38 15.52
CA GLU A 71 34.33 -19.40 15.55
C GLU A 71 34.73 -20.83 15.19
N GLU A 72 35.15 -21.04 13.93
CA GLU A 72 35.91 -22.22 13.56
C GLU A 72 37.24 -22.10 14.30
N SER A 73 37.31 -22.74 15.46
CA SER A 73 38.58 -23.16 16.03
C SER A 73 39.20 -24.19 15.09
N ALA A 74 40.25 -23.79 14.37
CA ALA A 74 41.24 -24.69 13.78
C ALA A 74 42.57 -23.94 13.64
#